data_AF-A0A957HQL9-F1
#
_entry.id   AF-A0A957HQL9-F1
#
_cell.length_a   1.000
_cell.length_b   1.000
_cell.length_c   1.000
_cell.angle_alpha   90.00
_cell.angle_beta   90.00
_cell.angle_gamma   90.00
#
_symmetry.space_group_name_H-M   'P 1'
#
loop_
_entity.id
_entity.type
_entity.pdbx_description
1 polymer ?
#
loop_
_entity_poly.entity_id
_entity_poly.type
_entity_poly.pdbx_seq_one_letter_code
_entity_poly.pdbx_strand_id
1 'polypeptide(L)'
;TLETILKEVYGYHLDREAIANDSALQKYRSIFIEEKKHTTLHINPILRPRQIKFVLAREVGYRYLELKERSFASTPNRIDSFQQIVNDLKAAYFGGALLMPRAALLADVQQFFDQETWQPDRLLALLDKYAVTPEMLLYRLSELVPQYYGIKLHFLRFHHSEGGKYELVKQLNMNQLIVPSGIGLHEHYCRRWLSVRLLQESTIEDELSFDQPHIGIQFSEYVESRDQFLCIGFARPLVLLPNVNSSVLIGFRVDAELRRVIRFLDDPVIPHAYINETCERCPLTAVQCTDRAAPPTILEAEELATARRLALSKLREGMRN
;
A
#
# COMPACT_ATOMS: atom_id res chain seq x y z
N THR A 1 29.14 -1.10 -5.52
CA THR A 1 27.72 -0.69 -5.32
C THR A 1 26.81 -1.62 -6.11
N LEU A 2 25.47 -1.46 -6.07
CA LEU A 2 24.57 -2.29 -6.90
C LEU A 2 24.86 -2.14 -8.40
N GLU A 3 25.18 -0.93 -8.86
CA GLU A 3 25.59 -0.69 -10.25
C GLU A 3 26.88 -1.43 -10.59
N THR A 4 27.88 -1.39 -9.71
CA THR A 4 29.14 -2.16 -9.88
C THR A 4 28.86 -3.64 -10.03
N ILE A 5 28.01 -4.22 -9.17
CA ILE A 5 27.66 -5.65 -9.24
C ILE A 5 27.02 -5.98 -10.58
N LEU A 6 26.05 -5.17 -11.03
CA LEU A 6 25.39 -5.41 -12.32
C LEU A 6 26.38 -5.29 -13.49
N LYS A 7 27.24 -4.26 -13.51
CA LYS A 7 28.21 -4.04 -14.60
C LYS A 7 29.34 -5.05 -14.61
N GLU A 8 30.04 -5.24 -13.50
CA GLU A 8 31.29 -5.99 -13.43
C GLU A 8 31.08 -7.49 -13.24
N VAL A 9 30.06 -7.90 -12.45
CA VAL A 9 29.80 -9.32 -12.18
C VAL A 9 28.82 -9.90 -13.18
N TYR A 10 27.76 -9.16 -13.53
CA TYR A 10 26.70 -9.65 -14.41
C TYR A 10 26.77 -9.11 -15.84
N GLY A 11 27.73 -8.24 -16.17
CA GLY A 11 27.97 -7.76 -17.54
C GLY A 11 26.89 -6.82 -18.08
N TYR A 12 26.15 -6.12 -17.22
CA TYR A 12 25.08 -5.22 -17.66
C TYR A 12 25.64 -3.92 -18.23
N HIS A 13 25.04 -3.46 -19.33
CA HIS A 13 25.07 -2.07 -19.73
C HIS A 13 23.89 -1.33 -19.08
N LEU A 14 24.17 -0.23 -18.36
CA LEU A 14 23.12 0.60 -17.77
C LEU A 14 22.92 1.83 -18.64
N ASP A 15 21.74 1.94 -19.25
CA ASP A 15 21.36 3.07 -20.08
C ASP A 15 20.35 3.96 -19.33
N ARG A 16 20.50 5.28 -19.47
CA ARG A 16 19.62 6.27 -18.84
C ARG A 16 18.99 7.23 -19.85
N GLU A 17 19.29 7.07 -21.14
CA GLU A 17 18.91 8.02 -22.18
C GLU A 17 17.75 7.51 -23.04
N ALA A 18 17.69 6.21 -23.35
CA ALA A 18 16.72 5.69 -24.32
C ALA A 18 15.25 5.94 -23.90
N ILE A 19 14.93 5.76 -22.62
CA ILE A 19 13.56 6.03 -22.12
C ILE A 19 13.24 7.54 -22.14
N ALA A 20 14.23 8.40 -21.93
CA ALA A 20 14.02 9.85 -21.96
C ALA A 20 13.73 10.34 -23.38
N ASN A 21 14.41 9.74 -24.36
CA ASN A 21 14.35 10.12 -25.77
C ASN A 21 13.10 9.60 -26.51
N ASP A 22 12.30 8.73 -25.90
CA ASP A 22 11.05 8.21 -26.46
C ASP A 22 9.88 8.41 -25.49
N SER A 23 8.96 9.31 -25.86
CA SER A 23 7.78 9.63 -25.05
C SER A 23 6.86 8.44 -24.80
N ALA A 24 6.84 7.43 -25.69
CA ALA A 24 6.04 6.23 -25.51
C ALA A 24 6.58 5.31 -24.39
N LEU A 25 7.86 5.46 -24.03
CA LEU A 25 8.53 4.64 -23.02
C LEU A 25 8.51 5.27 -21.62
N GLN A 26 8.20 6.57 -21.51
CA GLN A 26 8.29 7.33 -20.26
C GLN A 26 7.41 6.80 -19.12
N LYS A 27 6.36 6.03 -19.42
CA LYS A 27 5.52 5.39 -18.39
C LYS A 27 6.20 4.22 -17.66
N TYR A 28 7.31 3.69 -18.18
CA TYR A 28 8.05 2.59 -17.57
C TYR A 28 9.16 3.13 -16.67
N ARG A 29 9.38 2.47 -15.53
CA ARG A 29 10.51 2.73 -14.63
C ARG A 29 11.81 2.16 -15.18
N SER A 30 11.73 0.97 -15.76
CA SER A 30 12.88 0.31 -16.36
C SER A 30 12.46 -0.64 -17.47
N ILE A 31 13.35 -0.84 -18.44
CA ILE A 31 13.22 -1.81 -19.53
C ILE A 31 14.49 -2.65 -19.57
N PHE A 32 14.33 -3.97 -19.48
CA PHE A 32 15.37 -4.98 -19.56
C PHE A 32 15.36 -5.59 -20.97
N ILE A 33 16.52 -5.59 -21.62
CA ILE A 33 16.73 -6.20 -22.93
C ILE A 33 17.94 -7.13 -22.83
N GLU A 34 17.73 -8.40 -23.14
CA GLU A 34 18.80 -9.40 -23.20
C GLU A 34 18.96 -9.87 -24.65
N GLU A 35 20.10 -9.52 -25.24
CA GLU A 35 20.54 -10.01 -26.54
C GLU A 35 21.59 -11.11 -26.36
N LYS A 36 21.91 -11.84 -27.43
CA LYS A 36 22.86 -12.97 -27.38
C LYS A 36 24.23 -12.62 -26.79
N LYS A 37 24.65 -11.35 -26.82
CA LYS A 37 25.97 -10.90 -26.38
C LYS A 37 25.95 -9.77 -25.34
N HIS A 38 24.81 -9.10 -25.14
CA HIS A 38 24.73 -7.91 -24.31
C HIS A 38 23.42 -7.90 -23.53
N THR A 39 23.51 -7.51 -22.26
CA THR A 39 22.35 -7.30 -21.41
C THR A 39 22.27 -5.82 -21.07
N THR A 40 21.20 -5.15 -21.46
CA THR A 40 21.00 -3.73 -21.21
C THR A 40 19.81 -3.51 -20.29
N LEU A 41 20.02 -2.70 -19.26
CA LEU A 41 18.95 -2.19 -18.41
C LEU A 41 18.81 -0.69 -18.67
N HIS A 42 17.71 -0.33 -19.33
CA HIS A 42 17.29 1.05 -19.49
C HIS A 42 16.55 1.49 -18.23
N ILE A 43 16.98 2.59 -17.62
CA ILE A 43 16.41 3.14 -16.39
C ILE A 43 15.87 4.52 -16.71
N ASN A 44 14.61 4.77 -16.34
CA ASN A 44 14.00 6.06 -16.57
C ASN A 44 14.67 7.14 -15.67
N PRO A 45 15.26 8.20 -16.24
CA PRO A 45 16.03 9.18 -15.47
C PRO A 45 15.19 10.07 -14.56
N ILE A 46 13.86 10.14 -14.77
CA ILE A 46 12.96 10.88 -13.89
C ILE A 46 12.83 10.21 -12.50
N LEU A 47 13.24 8.94 -12.37
CA LEU A 47 13.19 8.21 -11.12
C LEU A 47 14.13 8.82 -10.08
N ARG A 48 13.64 8.92 -8.86
CA ARG A 48 14.42 9.39 -7.72
C ARG A 48 15.49 8.36 -7.34
N PRO A 49 16.60 8.77 -6.68
CA PRO A 49 17.69 7.87 -6.30
C PRO A 49 17.24 6.59 -5.57
N ARG A 50 16.27 6.70 -4.65
CA ARG A 50 15.70 5.56 -3.90
C ARG A 50 14.96 4.57 -4.82
N GLN A 51 14.30 5.07 -5.87
CA GLN A 51 13.60 4.24 -6.85
C GLN A 51 14.58 3.54 -7.78
N ILE A 52 15.61 4.25 -8.27
CA ILE A 52 16.71 3.66 -9.06
C ILE A 52 17.40 2.56 -8.25
N LYS A 53 17.73 2.83 -6.98
CA LYS A 53 18.34 1.85 -6.06
C LYS A 53 17.51 0.56 -5.98
N PHE A 54 16.18 0.67 -5.90
CA PHE A 54 15.29 -0.50 -5.91
C PHE A 54 15.27 -1.25 -7.25
N VAL A 55 15.22 -0.53 -8.38
CA VAL A 55 15.31 -1.14 -9.72
C VAL A 55 16.58 -1.99 -9.79
N LEU A 56 17.73 -1.43 -9.43
CA LEU A 56 19.01 -2.14 -9.44
C LEU A 56 19.02 -3.33 -8.48
N ALA A 57 18.50 -3.18 -7.25
CA ALA A 57 18.45 -4.26 -6.27
C ALA A 57 17.58 -5.43 -6.76
N ARG A 58 16.45 -5.12 -7.41
CA ARG A 58 15.58 -6.11 -8.03
C ARG A 58 16.28 -6.83 -9.18
N GLU A 59 17.05 -6.12 -10.01
CA GLU A 59 17.85 -6.74 -11.08
C GLU A 59 18.93 -7.68 -10.56
N VAL A 60 19.62 -7.31 -9.48
CA VAL A 60 20.54 -8.23 -8.79
C VAL A 60 19.78 -9.47 -8.31
N GLY A 61 18.54 -9.32 -7.82
CA GLY A 61 17.69 -10.43 -7.42
C GLY A 61 17.34 -11.40 -8.54
N TYR A 62 16.98 -10.90 -9.73
CA TYR A 62 16.74 -11.78 -10.89
C TYR A 62 17.98 -12.61 -11.24
N ARG A 63 19.18 -12.02 -11.21
CA ARG A 63 20.42 -12.72 -11.54
C ARG A 63 20.85 -13.69 -10.45
N TYR A 64 20.84 -13.26 -9.20
CA TYR A 64 21.27 -14.09 -8.06
C TYR A 64 20.37 -15.32 -7.86
N LEU A 65 19.05 -15.17 -8.06
CA LEU A 65 18.08 -16.26 -7.94
C LEU A 65 17.86 -17.03 -9.25
N GLU A 66 18.61 -16.71 -10.31
CA GLU A 66 18.53 -17.34 -11.63
C GLU A 66 17.10 -17.35 -12.24
N LEU A 67 16.37 -16.26 -12.05
CA LEU A 67 14.97 -16.11 -12.48
C LEU A 67 14.91 -15.68 -13.96
N LYS A 68 14.60 -16.63 -14.83
CA LYS A 68 14.63 -16.42 -16.30
C LYS A 68 13.34 -15.84 -16.87
N GLU A 69 12.19 -16.33 -16.44
CA GLU A 69 10.89 -15.89 -16.95
C GLU A 69 10.43 -14.65 -16.18
N ARG A 70 10.50 -13.48 -16.81
CA ARG A 70 10.31 -12.18 -16.16
C ARG A 70 9.76 -11.14 -17.13
N SER A 71 9.23 -10.04 -16.63
CA SER A 71 8.84 -8.92 -17.49
C SER A 71 10.04 -8.12 -17.97
N PHE A 72 10.04 -7.78 -19.25
CA PHE A 72 11.02 -6.87 -19.85
C PHE A 72 10.82 -5.45 -19.33
N ALA A 73 9.57 -4.99 -19.16
CA ALA A 73 9.27 -3.67 -18.61
C ALA A 73 8.75 -3.76 -17.18
N SER A 74 9.06 -2.76 -16.35
CA SER A 74 8.43 -2.59 -15.05
C SER A 74 6.94 -2.28 -15.19
N THR A 75 6.05 -2.98 -14.47
CA THR A 75 4.59 -2.85 -14.62
C THR A 75 4.16 -3.09 -16.07
N PRO A 76 4.34 -4.32 -16.59
CA PRO A 76 4.13 -4.60 -18.00
C PRO A 76 2.66 -4.40 -18.39
N ASN A 77 2.42 -3.97 -19.63
CA ASN A 77 1.07 -3.88 -20.20
C ASN A 77 0.39 -5.25 -20.30
N ARG A 78 1.18 -6.32 -20.41
CA ARG A 78 0.73 -7.70 -20.60
C ARG A 78 1.57 -8.61 -19.72
N ILE A 79 0.89 -9.50 -19.02
CA ILE A 79 1.51 -10.59 -18.29
C ILE A 79 1.33 -11.85 -19.15
N ASP A 80 2.42 -12.53 -19.46
CA ASP A 80 2.42 -13.68 -20.36
C ASP A 80 2.24 -15.00 -19.63
N SER A 81 2.63 -15.09 -18.35
CA SER A 81 2.46 -16.29 -17.54
C SER A 81 2.37 -16.02 -16.04
N PHE A 82 1.89 -17.02 -15.29
CA PHE A 82 1.93 -16.99 -13.83
C PHE A 82 3.36 -17.04 -13.28
N GLN A 83 4.25 -17.77 -13.93
CA GLN A 83 5.65 -17.90 -13.49
C GLN A 83 6.39 -16.55 -13.56
N GLN A 84 6.05 -15.72 -14.54
CA GLN A 84 6.51 -14.34 -14.64
C GLN A 84 6.13 -13.53 -13.39
N ILE A 85 4.87 -13.59 -12.97
CA ILE A 85 4.38 -12.91 -11.74
C ILE A 85 5.16 -13.38 -10.52
N VAL A 86 5.34 -14.70 -10.38
CA VAL A 86 6.05 -15.28 -9.22
C VAL A 86 7.52 -14.86 -9.20
N ASN A 87 8.18 -14.83 -10.35
CA ASN A 87 9.58 -14.42 -10.44
C ASN A 87 9.75 -12.92 -10.17
N ASP A 88 8.85 -12.09 -10.68
CA ASP A 88 8.84 -10.65 -10.39
C ASP A 88 8.62 -10.38 -8.90
N LEU A 89 7.74 -11.16 -8.25
CA LEU A 89 7.53 -11.11 -6.80
C LEU A 89 8.80 -11.52 -6.04
N LYS A 90 9.44 -12.64 -6.41
CA LYS A 90 10.69 -13.11 -5.78
C LYS A 90 11.83 -12.11 -5.92
N ALA A 91 12.01 -11.51 -7.10
CA ALA A 91 13.02 -10.49 -7.33
C ALA A 91 12.73 -9.22 -6.53
N ALA A 92 11.46 -8.80 -6.43
CA ALA A 92 11.07 -7.65 -5.61
C ALA A 92 11.29 -7.91 -4.11
N TYR A 93 10.94 -9.10 -3.61
CA TYR A 93 11.20 -9.54 -2.24
C TYR A 93 12.71 -9.53 -1.94
N PHE A 94 13.52 -10.09 -2.84
CA PHE A 94 14.98 -10.06 -2.73
C PHE A 94 15.51 -8.63 -2.64
N GLY A 95 15.05 -7.74 -3.53
CA GLY A 95 15.44 -6.32 -3.52
C GLY A 95 15.09 -5.64 -2.19
N GLY A 96 13.90 -5.90 -1.65
CA GLY A 96 13.49 -5.41 -0.34
C GLY A 96 14.40 -5.93 0.79
N ALA A 97 14.68 -7.23 0.81
CA ALA A 97 15.53 -7.87 1.81
C ALA A 97 17.00 -7.43 1.73
N LEU A 98 17.51 -7.17 0.53
CA LEU A 98 18.86 -6.64 0.30
C LEU A 98 19.00 -5.21 0.80
N LEU A 99 17.99 -4.36 0.54
CA LEU A 99 18.01 -2.96 0.94
C LEU A 99 17.69 -2.76 2.43
N MET A 100 16.89 -3.65 3.01
CA MET A 100 16.47 -3.61 4.40
C MET A 100 16.79 -4.96 5.07
N PRO A 101 18.05 -5.17 5.49
CA PRO A 101 18.47 -6.41 6.14
C PRO A 101 17.62 -6.68 7.38
N ARG A 102 17.10 -7.91 7.48
CA ARG A 102 16.14 -8.31 8.52
C ARG A 102 16.54 -7.88 9.93
N ALA A 103 17.76 -8.22 10.35
CA ALA A 103 18.19 -7.97 11.73
C ALA A 103 18.23 -6.48 12.07
N ALA A 104 18.75 -5.66 11.16
CA ALA A 104 18.81 -4.21 11.33
C ALA A 104 17.40 -3.60 11.35
N LEU A 105 16.53 -4.00 10.41
CA LEU A 105 15.18 -3.46 10.34
C LEU A 105 14.33 -3.86 11.56
N LEU A 106 14.45 -5.11 12.04
CA LEU A 106 13.76 -5.54 13.24
C LEU A 106 14.20 -4.73 14.48
N ALA A 107 15.49 -4.46 14.63
CA ALA A 107 15.99 -3.64 15.73
C ALA A 107 15.45 -2.20 15.67
N ASP A 108 15.39 -1.60 14.48
CA ASP A 108 14.86 -0.25 14.30
C ASP A 108 13.34 -0.18 14.52
N VAL A 109 12.61 -1.18 14.04
CA VAL A 109 11.16 -1.29 14.25
C VAL A 109 10.85 -1.48 15.73
N GLN A 110 11.63 -2.29 16.45
CA GLN A 110 11.49 -2.44 17.89
C GLN A 110 11.72 -1.10 18.61
N GLN A 111 12.79 -0.37 18.27
CA GLN A 111 13.03 0.97 18.84
C GLN A 111 11.88 1.94 18.58
N PHE A 112 11.26 1.86 17.40
CA PHE A 112 10.10 2.67 17.05
C PHE A 112 8.86 2.25 17.85
N PHE A 113 8.57 0.95 17.96
CA PHE A 113 7.42 0.43 18.72
C PHE A 113 7.56 0.63 20.23
N ASP A 114 8.79 0.72 20.74
CA ASP A 114 9.07 1.05 22.14
C ASP A 114 8.92 2.54 22.49
N GLN A 115 8.59 3.42 21.53
CA GLN A 115 8.30 4.81 21.87
C GLN A 115 6.99 4.91 22.65
N GLU A 116 7.00 5.67 23.75
CA GLU A 116 5.81 5.89 24.58
C GLU A 116 4.79 6.83 23.90
N THR A 117 5.23 7.62 22.92
CA THR A 117 4.40 8.53 22.13
C THR A 117 4.67 8.40 20.63
N TRP A 118 3.67 8.77 19.82
CA TRP A 118 3.76 8.79 18.37
C TRP A 118 4.83 9.80 17.91
N GLN A 119 5.88 9.29 17.27
CA GLN A 119 6.98 10.11 16.73
C GLN A 119 7.11 9.89 15.20
N PRO A 120 6.44 10.71 14.37
CA PRO A 120 6.45 10.53 12.91
C PRO A 120 7.85 10.61 12.31
N ASP A 121 8.71 11.48 12.85
CA ASP A 121 10.09 11.68 12.39
C ASP A 121 10.94 10.40 12.48
N ARG A 122 10.67 9.52 13.45
CA ARG A 122 11.36 8.24 13.59
C ARG A 122 11.07 7.33 12.40
N LEU A 123 9.81 7.30 11.95
CA LEU A 123 9.41 6.51 10.80
C LEU A 123 9.94 7.10 9.49
N LEU A 124 9.94 8.44 9.36
CA LEU A 124 10.55 9.14 8.24
C LEU A 124 12.06 8.86 8.15
N ALA A 125 12.77 8.87 9.29
CA ALA A 125 14.20 8.56 9.35
C ALA A 125 14.53 7.13 8.87
N LEU A 126 13.60 6.16 8.97
CA LEU A 126 13.80 4.84 8.38
C LEU A 126 13.84 4.87 6.84
N LEU A 127 13.06 5.75 6.20
CA LEU A 127 13.11 5.92 4.75
C LEU A 127 14.49 6.40 4.30
N ASP A 128 15.11 7.28 5.09
CA ASP A 128 16.43 7.85 4.82
C ASP A 128 17.53 6.83 5.10
N LYS A 129 17.49 6.19 6.28
CA LYS A 129 18.45 5.16 6.71
C LYS A 129 18.61 4.04 5.68
N TYR A 130 17.50 3.53 5.14
CA TYR A 130 17.51 2.45 4.16
C TYR A 130 17.58 2.96 2.71
N ALA A 131 17.40 4.27 2.49
CA ALA A 131 17.22 4.92 1.20
C ALA A 131 16.12 4.22 0.37
N VAL A 132 14.95 4.04 0.98
CA VAL A 132 13.79 3.36 0.40
C VAL A 132 12.58 4.29 0.32
N THR A 133 11.58 3.86 -0.44
CA THR A 133 10.29 4.58 -0.51
C THR A 133 9.33 4.11 0.58
N PRO A 134 8.28 4.90 0.91
CA PRO A 134 7.22 4.48 1.82
C PRO A 134 6.64 3.10 1.51
N GLU A 135 6.33 2.84 0.24
CA GLU A 135 5.78 1.55 -0.18
C GLU A 135 6.74 0.39 0.10
N MET A 136 8.02 0.57 -0.19
CA MET A 136 9.02 -0.47 0.05
C MET A 136 9.18 -0.75 1.54
N LEU A 137 9.25 0.29 2.37
CA LEU A 137 9.32 0.15 3.81
C LEU A 137 8.09 -0.60 4.34
N LEU A 138 6.90 -0.09 4.06
CA LEU A 138 5.64 -0.67 4.56
C LEU A 138 5.39 -2.09 4.04
N TYR A 139 5.77 -2.40 2.80
CA TYR A 139 5.70 -3.76 2.28
C TYR A 139 6.72 -4.69 2.97
N ARG A 140 7.93 -4.20 3.28
CA ARG A 140 8.88 -4.98 4.07
C ARG A 140 8.40 -5.22 5.50
N LEU A 141 7.70 -4.25 6.09
CA LEU A 141 7.04 -4.43 7.39
C LEU A 141 5.93 -5.48 7.30
N SER A 142 5.17 -5.55 6.20
CA SER A 142 4.14 -6.59 6.02
C SER A 142 4.70 -8.01 5.96
N GLU A 143 5.97 -8.17 5.58
CA GLU A 143 6.66 -9.45 5.55
C GLU A 143 7.24 -9.84 6.92
N LEU A 144 7.70 -8.87 7.71
CA LEU A 144 8.41 -9.13 8.97
C LEU A 144 7.52 -9.03 10.21
N VAL A 145 6.64 -8.02 10.29
CA VAL A 145 5.86 -7.76 11.51
C VAL A 145 5.01 -8.97 11.92
N PRO A 146 4.26 -9.63 11.01
CA PRO A 146 3.47 -10.79 11.38
C PRO A 146 4.32 -11.96 11.87
N GLN A 147 5.49 -12.18 11.27
CA GLN A 147 6.35 -13.32 11.60
C GLN A 147 7.08 -13.13 12.94
N TYR A 148 7.59 -11.92 13.21
CA TYR A 148 8.49 -11.69 14.35
C TYR A 148 7.78 -11.09 15.57
N TYR A 149 6.60 -10.49 15.39
CA TYR A 149 5.82 -9.89 16.48
C TYR A 149 4.46 -10.56 16.68
N GLY A 150 4.05 -11.49 15.80
CA GLY A 150 2.74 -12.14 15.89
C GLY A 150 1.55 -11.23 15.53
N ILE A 151 1.82 -10.03 15.02
CA ILE A 151 0.80 -9.03 14.74
C ILE A 151 0.26 -9.19 13.32
N LYS A 152 -1.04 -9.46 13.19
CA LYS A 152 -1.72 -9.47 11.90
C LYS A 152 -1.91 -8.05 11.39
N LEU A 153 -1.76 -7.89 10.07
CA LEU A 153 -1.92 -6.59 9.43
C LEU A 153 -2.56 -6.71 8.04
N HIS A 154 -3.07 -5.58 7.57
CA HIS A 154 -3.40 -5.38 6.16
C HIS A 154 -2.51 -4.28 5.59
N PHE A 155 -2.21 -4.36 4.29
CA PHE A 155 -1.53 -3.32 3.51
C PHE A 155 -2.50 -2.87 2.42
N LEU A 156 -2.70 -1.56 2.30
CA LEU A 156 -3.55 -0.97 1.27
C LEU A 156 -2.77 0.10 0.50
N ARG A 157 -3.02 0.17 -0.81
CA ARG A 157 -2.53 1.24 -1.66
C ARG A 157 -3.68 1.83 -2.47
N PHE A 158 -3.84 3.14 -2.35
CA PHE A 158 -4.81 3.89 -3.12
C PHE A 158 -4.14 4.85 -4.09
N HIS A 159 -4.75 5.05 -5.25
CA HIS A 159 -4.48 6.14 -6.17
C HIS A 159 -5.69 7.07 -6.22
N HIS A 160 -5.42 8.37 -6.36
CA HIS A 160 -6.44 9.38 -6.60
C HIS A 160 -5.89 10.42 -7.58
N SER A 161 -6.63 10.63 -8.66
CA SER A 161 -6.44 11.76 -9.57
C SER A 161 -7.46 12.84 -9.23
N GLU A 162 -7.11 14.11 -9.44
CA GLU A 162 -8.02 15.23 -9.19
C GLU A 162 -9.38 15.04 -9.89
N GLY A 163 -10.48 15.24 -9.16
CA GLY A 163 -11.85 15.01 -9.64
C GLY A 163 -12.22 13.54 -9.90
N GLY A 164 -11.27 12.61 -9.72
CA GLY A 164 -11.42 11.18 -9.95
C GLY A 164 -11.91 10.40 -8.73
N LYS A 165 -12.08 9.09 -8.93
CA LYS A 165 -12.39 8.15 -7.83
C LYS A 165 -11.13 7.82 -7.05
N TYR A 166 -11.33 7.15 -5.91
CA TYR A 166 -10.24 6.59 -5.11
C TYR A 166 -10.12 5.12 -5.47
N GLU A 167 -8.99 4.74 -6.04
CA GLU A 167 -8.79 3.43 -6.63
C GLU A 167 -7.87 2.58 -5.75
N LEU A 168 -8.39 1.47 -5.24
CA LEU A 168 -7.58 0.48 -4.54
C LEU A 168 -6.76 -0.31 -5.57
N VAL A 169 -5.47 -0.03 -5.66
CA VAL A 169 -4.58 -0.62 -6.66
C VAL A 169 -3.78 -1.82 -6.15
N LYS A 170 -3.61 -1.94 -4.83
CA LYS A 170 -2.93 -3.07 -4.21
C LYS A 170 -3.47 -3.32 -2.80
N GLN A 171 -3.73 -4.58 -2.50
CA GLN A 171 -4.10 -5.02 -1.17
C GLN A 171 -3.39 -6.30 -0.78
N LEU A 172 -3.07 -6.41 0.51
CA LEU A 172 -2.68 -7.65 1.19
C LEU A 172 -3.42 -7.63 2.52
N ASN A 173 -4.06 -8.73 2.89
CA ASN A 173 -4.95 -8.73 4.04
C ASN A 173 -4.80 -10.00 4.86
N MET A 174 -4.16 -9.88 6.03
CA MET A 174 -4.04 -10.96 7.01
C MET A 174 -5.04 -10.80 8.16
N ASN A 175 -5.79 -9.70 8.17
CA ASN A 175 -6.75 -9.34 9.21
C ASN A 175 -8.16 -9.86 8.92
N GLN A 176 -8.37 -10.51 7.78
CA GLN A 176 -9.70 -10.84 7.24
C GLN A 176 -10.62 -9.61 7.12
N LEU A 177 -10.01 -8.42 7.00
CA LEU A 177 -10.75 -7.17 6.87
C LEU A 177 -11.62 -7.23 5.60
N ILE A 178 -12.88 -6.82 5.66
CA ILE A 178 -13.69 -6.72 4.45
C ILE A 178 -13.29 -5.44 3.73
N VAL A 179 -12.74 -5.59 2.53
CA VAL A 179 -12.37 -4.47 1.65
C VAL A 179 -13.13 -4.66 0.35
N PRO A 180 -14.28 -3.97 0.16
CA PRO A 180 -15.01 -4.01 -1.09
C PRO A 180 -14.08 -3.68 -2.23
N SER A 181 -13.94 -4.60 -3.17
CA SER A 181 -13.01 -4.51 -4.30
C SER A 181 -13.53 -5.38 -5.44
N GLY A 182 -13.11 -5.06 -6.68
CA GLY A 182 -13.50 -5.81 -7.86
C GLY A 182 -13.94 -4.93 -9.03
N ILE A 183 -14.10 -5.56 -10.19
CA ILE A 183 -14.57 -4.90 -11.41
C ILE A 183 -16.04 -4.48 -11.21
N GLY A 184 -16.35 -3.21 -11.48
CA GLY A 184 -17.72 -2.70 -11.36
C GLY A 184 -18.15 -2.34 -9.94
N LEU A 185 -17.21 -2.16 -9.00
CA LEU A 185 -17.54 -1.55 -7.71
C LEU A 185 -17.97 -0.09 -7.92
N HIS A 186 -19.28 0.16 -7.81
CA HIS A 186 -19.89 1.49 -7.91
C HIS A 186 -20.13 2.10 -6.52
N GLU A 187 -19.23 1.84 -5.58
CA GLU A 187 -19.31 2.31 -4.20
C GLU A 187 -18.21 3.33 -3.90
N HIS A 188 -18.44 4.18 -2.90
CA HIS A 188 -17.51 5.20 -2.47
C HIS A 188 -16.85 4.77 -1.15
N TYR A 189 -15.55 4.47 -1.20
CA TYR A 189 -14.76 4.21 0.01
C TYR A 189 -14.95 5.30 1.05
N CYS A 190 -15.02 4.87 2.32
CA CYS A 190 -15.17 5.78 3.45
C CYS A 190 -14.08 6.86 3.44
N ARG A 191 -14.50 8.13 3.47
CA ARG A 191 -13.57 9.28 3.47
C ARG A 191 -12.74 9.39 4.74
N ARG A 192 -13.18 8.73 5.82
CA ARG A 192 -12.47 8.64 7.10
C ARG A 192 -11.42 7.54 7.16
N TRP A 193 -11.25 6.73 6.11
CA TRP A 193 -10.10 5.82 6.04
C TRP A 193 -8.80 6.62 5.98
N LEU A 194 -7.79 6.22 6.74
CA LEU A 194 -6.49 6.90 6.72
C LEU A 194 -5.91 7.03 5.30
N SER A 195 -6.04 6.00 4.45
CA SER A 195 -5.58 6.07 3.05
C SER A 195 -6.25 7.16 2.24
N VAL A 196 -7.54 7.41 2.47
CA VAL A 196 -8.34 8.40 1.76
C VAL A 196 -8.09 9.78 2.36
N ARG A 197 -8.11 9.90 3.69
CA ARG A 197 -7.79 11.12 4.42
C ARG A 197 -6.43 11.68 4.03
N LEU A 198 -5.39 10.85 4.01
CA LEU A 198 -4.04 11.27 3.60
C LEU A 198 -3.99 11.81 2.16
N LEU A 199 -4.80 11.26 1.25
CA LEU A 199 -4.90 11.74 -0.13
C LEU A 199 -5.63 13.08 -0.24
N GLN A 200 -6.59 13.35 0.65
CA GLN A 200 -7.31 14.62 0.73
C GLN A 200 -6.46 15.71 1.39
N GLU A 201 -5.64 15.34 2.37
CA GLU A 201 -4.72 16.25 3.07
C GLU A 201 -3.48 16.57 2.25
N SER A 202 -3.03 15.65 1.40
CA SER A 202 -1.89 15.88 0.51
C SER A 202 -2.29 16.82 -0.63
N THR A 203 -1.82 18.06 -0.61
CA THR A 203 -1.93 18.99 -1.73
C THR A 203 -0.96 18.58 -2.84
N ILE A 204 -1.40 18.67 -4.10
CA ILE A 204 -0.56 18.38 -5.29
C ILE A 204 0.49 19.49 -5.48
N GLU A 205 0.28 20.65 -4.87
CA GLU A 205 0.97 21.91 -5.18
C GLU A 205 2.32 22.11 -4.46
N ASP A 206 2.67 21.27 -3.48
CA ASP A 206 3.95 21.41 -2.77
C ASP A 206 5.05 20.57 -3.45
N GLU A 207 6.01 21.23 -4.12
CA GLU A 207 7.23 20.58 -4.63
C GLU A 207 8.02 19.84 -3.52
N LEU A 208 7.89 20.30 -2.27
CA LEU A 208 8.46 19.68 -1.07
C LEU A 208 7.84 18.32 -0.72
N SER A 209 6.60 18.04 -1.17
CA SER A 209 5.86 16.79 -0.88
C SER A 209 6.45 15.54 -1.55
N PHE A 210 7.32 15.72 -2.56
CA PHE A 210 7.96 14.60 -3.25
C PHE A 210 9.10 13.97 -2.44
N ASP A 211 9.84 14.77 -1.68
CA ASP A 211 10.99 14.33 -0.88
C ASP A 211 10.60 13.97 0.56
N GLN A 212 9.63 14.67 1.15
CA GLN A 212 9.03 14.32 2.44
C GLN A 212 7.57 13.90 2.23
N PRO A 213 7.28 12.57 2.24
CA PRO A 213 5.91 12.11 2.08
C PRO A 213 5.05 12.55 3.27
N HIS A 214 3.80 12.94 3.00
CA HIS A 214 2.82 13.23 4.05
C HIS A 214 2.56 11.95 4.85
N ILE A 215 2.87 11.96 6.15
CA ILE A 215 2.74 10.81 7.05
C ILE A 215 1.52 11.00 7.95
N GLY A 216 0.79 9.92 8.22
CA GLY A 216 -0.23 9.97 9.25
C GLY A 216 -0.44 8.65 9.96
N ILE A 217 -1.12 8.78 11.10
CA ILE A 217 -1.56 7.69 11.96
C ILE A 217 -3.03 7.89 12.28
N GLN A 218 -3.74 6.79 12.54
CA GLN A 218 -5.14 6.80 12.93
C GLN A 218 -5.49 5.52 13.69
N PHE A 219 -6.17 5.66 14.82
CA PHE A 219 -6.90 4.56 15.44
C PHE A 219 -8.27 4.46 14.77
N SER A 220 -8.56 3.34 14.13
CA SER A 220 -9.77 3.15 13.33
C SER A 220 -10.66 2.09 13.96
N GLU A 221 -11.92 2.42 14.22
CA GLU A 221 -12.93 1.48 14.71
C GLU A 221 -14.06 1.32 13.68
N TYR A 222 -14.29 0.08 13.24
CA TYR A 222 -15.40 -0.25 12.33
C TYR A 222 -16.72 -0.23 13.11
N VAL A 223 -17.68 0.56 12.63
CA VAL A 223 -18.93 0.82 13.35
C VAL A 223 -19.79 -0.42 13.57
N GLU A 224 -19.80 -1.35 12.61
CA GLU A 224 -20.59 -2.58 12.70
C GLU A 224 -19.84 -3.69 13.45
N SER A 225 -18.66 -4.08 12.95
CA SER A 225 -17.91 -5.21 13.50
C SER A 225 -17.21 -4.91 14.83
N ARG A 226 -17.03 -3.62 15.16
CA ARG A 226 -16.17 -3.16 16.29
C ARG A 226 -14.72 -3.58 16.16
N ASP A 227 -14.30 -3.99 14.97
CA ASP A 227 -12.90 -4.28 14.70
C ASP A 227 -12.10 -2.98 14.78
N GLN A 228 -11.00 -3.04 15.53
CA GLN A 228 -10.12 -1.91 15.79
C GLN A 228 -8.78 -2.12 15.09
N PHE A 229 -8.26 -1.05 14.49
CA PHE A 229 -6.99 -1.06 13.78
C PHE A 229 -6.17 0.18 14.09
N LEU A 230 -4.87 0.00 14.37
CA LEU A 230 -3.90 1.09 14.33
C LEU A 230 -3.35 1.18 12.90
N CYS A 231 -3.73 2.22 12.18
CA CYS A 231 -3.31 2.46 10.82
C CYS A 231 -2.18 3.50 10.77
N ILE A 232 -1.11 3.20 10.04
CA ILE A 232 0.00 4.12 9.76
C ILE A 232 0.21 4.14 8.24
N GLY A 233 0.35 5.32 7.67
CA GLY A 233 0.48 5.44 6.22
C GLY A 233 1.17 6.71 5.77
N PHE A 234 1.38 6.75 4.46
CA PHE A 234 1.98 7.87 3.76
C PHE A 234 1.13 8.22 2.53
N ALA A 235 1.12 9.49 2.12
CA ALA A 235 0.66 9.96 0.82
C ALA A 235 1.73 10.80 0.13
N ARG A 236 1.81 10.67 -1.19
CA ARG A 236 2.65 11.50 -2.06
C ARG A 236 2.23 11.38 -3.53
N PRO A 237 2.54 12.36 -4.38
CA PRO A 237 2.40 12.24 -5.83
C PRO A 237 3.28 11.14 -6.45
N LEU A 238 2.84 10.57 -7.56
CA LEU A 238 3.61 9.59 -8.33
C LEU A 238 4.57 10.28 -9.29
N VAL A 239 5.85 9.87 -9.25
CA VAL A 239 6.90 10.42 -10.12
C VAL A 239 6.60 10.27 -11.63
N LEU A 240 5.97 9.17 -12.05
CA LEU A 240 5.63 8.93 -13.46
C LEU A 240 4.24 9.44 -13.87
N LEU A 241 3.42 9.83 -12.90
CA LEU A 241 2.06 10.32 -13.08
C LEU A 241 1.82 11.43 -12.05
N PRO A 242 2.39 12.64 -12.25
CA PRO A 242 2.41 13.69 -11.23
C PRO A 242 1.00 14.14 -10.80
N ASN A 243 0.00 14.01 -11.68
CA ASN A 243 -1.40 14.32 -11.38
C ASN A 243 -2.12 13.22 -10.57
N VAL A 244 -1.39 12.17 -10.16
CA VAL A 244 -1.93 11.05 -9.38
C VAL A 244 -1.23 11.03 -8.03
N ASN A 245 -2.00 11.26 -6.97
CA ASN A 245 -1.57 11.03 -5.60
C ASN A 245 -1.73 9.56 -5.24
N SER A 246 -0.72 9.01 -4.56
CA SER A 246 -0.74 7.64 -4.07
C SER A 246 -0.56 7.62 -2.56
N SER A 247 -1.46 6.92 -1.87
CA SER A 247 -1.29 6.57 -0.47
C SER A 247 -0.97 5.10 -0.31
N VAL A 248 -0.13 4.80 0.68
CA VAL A 248 0.21 3.45 1.12
C VAL A 248 0.10 3.39 2.63
N LEU A 249 -0.55 2.37 3.16
CA LEU A 249 -0.67 2.18 4.60
C LEU A 249 -0.51 0.73 5.01
N ILE A 250 -0.20 0.54 6.28
CA ILE A 250 -0.42 -0.71 7.02
C ILE A 250 -1.39 -0.45 8.17
N GLY A 251 -2.31 -1.37 8.38
CA GLY A 251 -3.21 -1.36 9.52
C GLY A 251 -3.02 -2.61 10.36
N PHE A 252 -2.59 -2.42 11.61
CA PHE A 252 -2.41 -3.49 12.58
C PHE A 252 -3.72 -3.75 13.31
N ARG A 253 -4.15 -5.01 13.41
CA ARG A 253 -5.34 -5.33 14.21
C ARG A 253 -5.03 -5.09 15.68
N VAL A 254 -5.90 -4.37 16.38
CA VAL A 254 -5.76 -4.10 17.81
C VAL A 254 -6.22 -5.33 18.58
N ASP A 255 -5.25 -6.05 19.13
CA ASP A 255 -5.45 -7.19 20.04
C ASP A 255 -4.46 -7.11 21.21
N ALA A 256 -4.45 -8.14 22.06
CA ALA A 256 -3.55 -8.21 23.21
C ALA A 256 -2.07 -8.21 22.79
N GLU A 257 -1.72 -8.79 21.64
CA GLU A 257 -0.33 -8.80 21.15
C GLU A 257 0.09 -7.42 20.67
N LEU A 258 -0.76 -6.72 19.90
CA LEU A 258 -0.46 -5.35 19.48
C LEU A 258 -0.22 -4.43 20.68
N ARG A 259 -1.10 -4.50 21.69
CA ARG A 259 -1.01 -3.69 22.92
C ARG A 259 0.28 -3.94 23.70
N ARG A 260 0.83 -5.16 23.64
CA ARG A 260 2.11 -5.50 24.27
C ARG A 260 3.32 -4.98 23.49
N VAL A 261 3.20 -4.88 22.16
CA VAL A 261 4.32 -4.57 21.28
C VAL A 261 4.44 -3.07 20.99
N ILE A 262 3.35 -2.37 20.69
CA ILE A 262 3.35 -0.94 20.34
C ILE A 262 2.93 -0.12 21.56
N ARG A 263 3.87 0.60 22.17
CA ARG A 263 3.61 1.35 23.42
C ARG A 263 2.82 2.63 23.22
N PHE A 264 3.05 3.33 22.12
CA PHE A 264 2.33 4.56 21.77
C PHE A 264 0.88 4.32 21.30
N LEU A 265 0.35 3.09 21.36
CA LEU A 265 -0.99 2.76 20.83
C LEU A 265 -2.10 3.63 21.45
N ASP A 266 -2.01 3.92 22.74
CA ASP A 266 -2.99 4.71 23.49
C ASP A 266 -2.57 6.20 23.62
N ASP A 267 -1.64 6.68 22.79
CA ASP A 267 -1.24 8.10 22.76
C ASP A 267 -2.43 8.98 22.37
N PRO A 268 -2.84 9.96 23.22
CA PRO A 268 -4.00 10.80 22.97
C PRO A 268 -3.87 11.69 21.72
N VAL A 269 -2.67 11.87 21.15
CA VAL A 269 -2.49 12.60 19.89
C VAL A 269 -2.99 11.81 18.68
N ILE A 270 -3.15 10.49 18.80
CA ILE A 270 -3.59 9.63 17.69
C ILE A 270 -5.09 9.86 17.45
N PRO A 271 -5.49 10.34 16.26
CA PRO A 271 -6.90 10.55 15.97
C PRO A 271 -7.66 9.24 15.98
N HIS A 272 -8.77 9.20 16.70
CA HIS A 272 -9.71 8.08 16.69
C HIS A 272 -10.82 8.36 15.67
N ALA A 273 -10.98 7.49 14.68
CA ALA A 273 -12.01 7.58 13.66
C ALA A 273 -12.95 6.38 13.68
N TYR A 274 -14.25 6.66 13.76
CA TYR A 274 -15.30 5.68 13.46
C TYR A 274 -15.52 5.60 11.96
N ILE A 275 -15.32 4.41 11.40
CA ILE A 275 -15.29 4.17 9.96
C ILE A 275 -16.20 3.00 9.55
N ASN A 276 -16.45 2.88 8.26
CA ASN A 276 -17.02 1.68 7.63
C ASN A 276 -16.33 1.42 6.29
N GLU A 277 -16.74 0.40 5.54
CA GLU A 277 -16.11 0.07 4.25
C GLU A 277 -16.38 1.14 3.19
N THR A 278 -17.65 1.41 2.91
CA THR A 278 -18.12 2.35 1.89
C THR A 278 -19.28 3.18 2.42
N CYS A 279 -19.54 4.33 1.79
CA CYS A 279 -20.63 5.21 2.17
C CYS A 279 -21.99 4.52 2.00
N GLU A 280 -22.15 3.75 0.93
CA GLU A 280 -23.37 3.02 0.56
C GLU A 280 -23.75 1.94 1.58
N ARG A 281 -22.77 1.44 2.34
CA ARG A 281 -22.94 0.43 3.39
C ARG A 281 -22.93 1.01 4.80
N CYS A 282 -22.65 2.30 4.95
CA CYS A 282 -22.34 2.88 6.25
C CYS A 282 -23.61 3.22 7.06
N PRO A 283 -23.75 2.76 8.31
CA PRO A 283 -24.90 3.06 9.17
C PRO A 283 -24.85 4.44 9.84
N LEU A 284 -23.73 5.16 9.75
CA LEU A 284 -23.60 6.48 10.37
C LEU A 284 -24.54 7.49 9.70
N THR A 285 -25.35 8.18 10.49
CA THR A 285 -26.24 9.24 9.98
C THR A 285 -25.45 10.42 9.42
N ALA A 286 -26.09 11.29 8.64
CA ALA A 286 -25.45 12.52 8.12
C ALA A 286 -24.93 13.45 9.22
N VAL A 287 -25.56 13.43 10.41
CA VAL A 287 -25.10 14.19 11.59
C VAL A 287 -23.83 13.58 12.19
N GLN A 288 -23.69 12.25 12.15
CA GLN A 288 -22.53 11.53 12.66
C GLN A 288 -21.35 11.48 11.66
N CYS A 289 -21.64 11.64 10.36
CA CYS A 289 -20.65 11.57 9.28
C CYS A 289 -20.79 12.74 8.29
N THR A 290 -20.03 13.80 8.56
CA THR A 290 -19.89 14.97 7.67
C THR A 290 -19.12 14.67 6.38
N ASP A 291 -18.34 13.59 6.37
CA ASP A 291 -17.45 13.22 5.25
C ASP A 291 -18.11 12.24 4.28
N ARG A 292 -19.42 11.98 4.45
CA ARG A 292 -20.17 11.03 3.64
C ARG A 292 -20.25 11.51 2.19
N ALA A 293 -19.76 10.68 1.28
CA ALA A 293 -19.75 10.98 -0.16
C ALA A 293 -20.99 10.45 -0.91
N ALA A 294 -21.70 9.47 -0.35
CA ALA A 294 -22.87 8.85 -0.97
C ALA A 294 -23.93 8.42 0.06
N PRO A 295 -25.22 8.36 -0.33
CA PRO A 295 -26.29 7.82 0.52
C PRO A 295 -26.10 6.32 0.81
N PRO A 296 -26.60 5.80 1.95
CA PRO A 296 -26.43 4.40 2.38
C PRO A 296 -27.36 3.42 1.64
N THR A 297 -27.38 3.46 0.31
CA THR A 297 -28.36 2.74 -0.52
C THR A 297 -28.26 1.22 -0.41
N ILE A 298 -27.07 0.67 -0.18
CA ILE A 298 -26.86 -0.78 -0.01
C ILE A 298 -27.36 -1.21 1.37
N LEU A 299 -27.03 -0.44 2.42
CA LEU A 299 -27.53 -0.70 3.76
C LEU A 299 -29.08 -0.69 3.80
N GLU A 300 -29.70 0.35 3.22
CA GLU A 300 -31.17 0.47 3.15
C GLU A 300 -31.81 -0.74 2.43
N ALA A 301 -31.18 -1.22 1.35
CA ALA A 301 -31.64 -2.39 0.62
C ALA A 301 -31.51 -3.69 1.45
N GLU A 302 -30.42 -3.86 2.19
CA GLU A 302 -30.17 -5.01 3.08
C GLU A 302 -31.14 -5.04 4.27
N GLU A 303 -31.43 -3.88 4.87
CA GLU A 303 -32.43 -3.71 5.92
C GLU A 303 -33.83 -4.05 5.41
N LEU A 304 -34.22 -3.54 4.24
CA LEU A 304 -35.51 -3.83 3.61
C LEU A 304 -35.67 -5.32 3.28
N ALA A 305 -34.63 -5.95 2.74
CA ALA A 305 -34.63 -7.39 2.45
C ALA A 305 -34.77 -8.22 3.74
N THR A 306 -34.09 -7.81 4.81
CA THR A 306 -34.19 -8.45 6.13
C THR A 306 -35.59 -8.30 6.72
N ALA A 307 -36.17 -7.11 6.67
CA ALA A 307 -37.54 -6.85 7.12
C ALA A 307 -38.56 -7.71 6.36
N ARG A 308 -38.43 -7.82 5.02
CA ARG A 308 -39.28 -8.69 4.19
C ARG A 308 -39.15 -10.15 4.60
N ARG A 309 -37.93 -10.66 4.80
CA ARG A 309 -37.68 -12.04 5.23
C ARG A 309 -38.32 -12.34 6.59
N LEU A 310 -38.20 -11.43 7.55
CA LEU A 310 -38.82 -11.57 8.86
C LEU A 310 -40.35 -11.57 8.78
N ALA A 311 -40.94 -10.69 7.96
CA ALA A 311 -42.38 -10.66 7.73
C ALA A 311 -42.90 -11.97 7.12
N LEU A 312 -42.18 -12.53 6.14
CA LEU A 312 -42.53 -13.83 5.53
C LEU A 312 -42.43 -14.99 6.53
N SER A 313 -41.40 -15.02 7.39
CA SER A 313 -41.26 -16.05 8.43
C SER A 313 -42.43 -16.02 9.41
N LYS A 314 -42.78 -14.82 9.90
CA LYS A 314 -43.91 -14.62 10.82
C LYS A 314 -45.23 -15.09 10.21
N LEU A 315 -45.48 -14.78 8.94
CA LEU A 315 -46.69 -15.21 8.24
C LEU A 315 -46.73 -16.74 8.09
N ARG A 316 -45.60 -17.37 7.76
CA ARG A 316 -45.51 -18.83 7.64
C ARG A 316 -45.68 -19.56 8.99
N GLU A 317 -45.19 -18.99 10.07
CA GLU A 317 -45.36 -19.52 11.43
C GLU A 317 -46.80 -19.36 11.91
N GLY A 318 -47.42 -18.20 11.64
CA GLY A 318 -48.83 -17.95 11.97
C GLY A 318 -49.83 -18.84 11.21
N MET A 319 -49.47 -19.37 10.03
CA MET A 319 -50.28 -20.34 9.28
C MET A 319 -50.10 -21.80 9.72
N ARG A 320 -49.12 -22.10 10.59
CA ARG A 320 -48.83 -23.44 11.10
C ARG A 320 -49.45 -23.72 12.47
N ASN A 321 -49.97 -22.69 13.13
CA ASN A 321 -50.78 -22.75 14.34
C ASN A 321 -52.26 -22.63 13.98
#